data_AF-T1HDD5-F1
#
_entry.id   AF-T1HDD5-F1
#
_cell.length_a   1.000
_cell.length_b   1.000
_cell.length_c   1.000
_cell.angle_alpha   90.00
_cell.angle_beta   90.00
_cell.angle_gamma   90.00
#
_symmetry.space_group_name_H-M   'P 1'
#
loop_
_entity.id
_entity.type
_entity.pdbx_description
1 polymer ?
#
loop_
_entity_poly.entity_id
_entity_poly.type
_entity_poly.pdbx_seq_one_letter_code
_entity_poly.pdbx_strand_id
1 'polypeptide(L)'
;MSTVRYIIKRYEDRGTIENKRRTGRPKVLNERQRRGIVRQVRANPFTSAGELANMVATTSQRVSESTIRNVLHLTNYYGRTARKKPFISEKNRKKRLEFAKKYSGV
;
A
#
# COMPACT_ATOMS: atom_id res chain seq x y z
N MET A 1 14.61 -8.86 45.94
CA MET A 1 14.95 -8.69 44.51
C MET A 1 13.72 -9.01 43.65
N SER A 2 13.12 -8.00 43.01
CA SER A 2 11.83 -8.10 42.28
C SER A 2 11.98 -8.56 40.82
N THR A 3 13.11 -8.27 40.18
CA THR A 3 13.40 -8.60 38.77
C THR A 3 13.55 -10.10 38.52
N VAL A 4 14.26 -10.82 39.41
CA VAL A 4 14.42 -12.28 39.34
C VAL A 4 13.05 -12.98 39.42
N ARG A 5 12.20 -12.57 40.37
CA ARG A 5 10.84 -13.08 40.51
C ARG A 5 9.98 -12.81 39.26
N TYR A 6 10.14 -11.63 38.64
CA TYR A 6 9.45 -11.28 37.41
C TYR A 6 9.91 -12.12 36.21
N ILE A 7 11.20 -12.45 36.11
CA ILE A 7 11.75 -13.30 35.05
C ILE A 7 11.22 -14.73 35.19
N ILE A 8 11.25 -15.30 36.41
CA ILE A 8 10.71 -16.64 36.71
C ILE A 8 9.24 -16.71 36.32
N LYS A 9 8.42 -15.78 36.81
CA LYS A 9 7.00 -15.70 36.44
C LYS A 9 6.78 -15.59 34.93
N ARG A 10 7.61 -14.79 34.23
CA ARG A 10 7.53 -14.65 32.76
C ARG A 10 7.78 -15.97 32.04
N TYR A 11 8.73 -16.75 32.55
CA TYR A 11 9.08 -18.07 32.02
C TYR A 11 7.98 -19.10 32.33
N GLU A 12 7.43 -19.10 33.54
CA GLU A 12 6.28 -19.95 33.91
C GLU A 12 5.04 -19.66 33.04
N ASP A 13 4.73 -18.38 32.79
CA ASP A 13 3.54 -17.98 32.02
C ASP A 13 3.64 -18.26 30.51
N ARG A 14 4.84 -18.16 29.91
CA ARG A 14 5.00 -18.13 28.44
C ARG A 14 6.03 -19.12 27.90
N GLY A 15 6.81 -19.76 28.77
CA GLY A 15 7.96 -20.60 28.39
C GLY A 15 9.15 -19.82 27.83
N THR A 16 9.14 -18.48 27.90
CA THR A 16 10.20 -17.64 27.31
C THR A 16 10.60 -16.50 28.24
N ILE A 17 11.90 -16.22 28.33
CA ILE A 17 12.44 -15.07 29.07
C ILE A 17 12.39 -13.79 28.21
N GLU A 18 12.21 -13.94 26.89
CA GLU A 18 12.18 -12.85 25.93
C GLU A 18 11.17 -11.74 26.25
N ASN A 19 11.54 -10.51 25.92
CA ASN A 19 10.65 -9.38 26.09
C ASN A 19 9.53 -9.44 25.04
N LYS A 20 8.28 -9.23 25.48
CA LYS A 20 7.14 -9.12 24.55
C LYS A 20 7.33 -7.91 23.64
N ARG A 21 7.02 -8.07 22.35
CA ARG A 21 6.93 -6.93 21.43
C ARG A 21 5.96 -5.88 21.99
N ARG A 22 6.41 -4.64 22.05
CA ARG A 22 5.56 -3.50 22.44
C ARG A 22 4.60 -3.18 21.30
N THR A 23 3.38 -2.78 21.62
CA THR A 23 2.32 -2.45 20.64
C THR A 23 2.64 -1.19 19.82
N GLY A 24 3.44 -0.28 20.39
CA GLY A 24 3.79 0.99 19.74
C GLY A 24 2.60 1.96 19.65
N ARG A 25 2.81 3.09 18.97
CA ARG A 25 1.78 4.12 18.77
C ARG A 25 0.76 3.65 17.73
N PRO A 26 -0.56 3.82 17.96
CA PRO A 26 -1.57 3.57 16.94
C PRO A 26 -1.30 4.38 15.66
N LYS A 27 -1.56 3.74 14.52
CA LYS A 27 -1.44 4.39 13.21
C LYS A 27 -2.53 5.47 13.08
N VAL A 28 -2.18 6.57 12.41
CA VAL A 28 -3.14 7.66 12.12
C VAL A 28 -4.29 7.13 11.26
N LEU A 29 -4.00 6.35 10.22
CA LEU A 29 -5.00 5.80 9.30
C LEU A 29 -5.52 4.44 9.76
N ASN A 30 -6.85 4.29 9.74
CA ASN A 30 -7.51 3.00 9.94
C ASN A 30 -7.47 2.12 8.67
N GLU A 31 -7.80 0.83 8.81
CA GLU A 31 -7.75 -0.13 7.69
C GLU A 31 -8.80 0.15 6.60
N ARG A 32 -9.91 0.82 6.91
CA ARG A 32 -10.91 1.23 5.91
C ARG A 32 -10.38 2.37 5.04
N GLN A 33 -9.78 3.38 5.64
CA GLN A 33 -9.14 4.51 4.96
C GLN A 33 -8.00 4.03 4.07
N ARG A 34 -7.14 3.13 4.58
CA ARG A 34 -6.07 2.49 3.80
C ARG A 34 -6.59 1.81 2.54
N ARG A 35 -7.64 0.98 2.67
CA ARG A 35 -8.29 0.34 1.52
C ARG A 35 -8.91 1.36 0.55
N GLY A 36 -9.49 2.43 1.09
CA GLY A 36 -10.03 3.54 0.29
C GLY A 36 -8.96 4.22 -0.57
N ILE A 37 -7.79 4.51 0.00
CA ILE A 37 -6.64 5.10 -0.71
C ILE A 37 -6.21 4.21 -1.87
N VAL A 38 -6.01 2.91 -1.61
CA VAL A 38 -5.57 1.94 -2.65
C VAL A 38 -6.60 1.84 -3.77
N ARG A 39 -7.90 1.82 -3.42
CA ARG A 39 -8.98 1.80 -4.42
C ARG A 39 -8.96 3.03 -5.31
N GLN A 40 -8.69 4.20 -4.74
CA GLN A 40 -8.63 5.45 -5.49
C GLN A 40 -7.46 5.47 -6.48
N VAL A 41 -6.26 5.07 -6.04
CA VAL A 41 -5.08 4.97 -6.92
C VAL A 41 -5.28 3.94 -8.03
N ARG A 42 -5.99 2.84 -7.74
CA ARG A 42 -6.32 1.84 -8.76
C ARG A 42 -7.29 2.39 -9.82
N ALA A 43 -8.24 3.24 -9.42
CA ALA A 43 -9.20 3.86 -10.33
C ALA A 43 -8.56 4.97 -11.17
N ASN A 44 -7.73 5.82 -10.55
CA ASN A 44 -7.01 6.88 -11.23
C ASN A 44 -5.53 6.90 -10.76
N PRO A 45 -4.61 6.27 -11.53
CA PRO A 45 -3.20 6.19 -11.17
C PRO A 45 -2.45 7.53 -11.11
N PHE A 46 -3.04 8.61 -11.65
CA PHE A 46 -2.42 9.94 -11.68
C PHE A 46 -2.75 10.81 -10.46
N THR A 47 -3.60 10.33 -9.54
CA THR A 47 -3.93 11.09 -8.33
C THR A 47 -2.69 11.33 -7.48
N SER A 48 -2.52 12.57 -7.03
CA SER A 48 -1.36 12.93 -6.21
C SER A 48 -1.52 12.49 -4.75
N ALA A 49 -0.40 12.37 -4.04
CA ALA A 49 -0.42 12.08 -2.60
C ALA A 49 -1.11 13.18 -1.78
N GLY A 50 -1.02 14.45 -2.22
CA GLY A 50 -1.70 15.59 -1.59
C GLY A 50 -3.22 15.53 -1.79
N GLU A 51 -3.69 15.22 -2.98
CA GLU A 51 -5.11 14.99 -3.26
C GLU A 51 -5.67 13.85 -2.39
N LEU A 52 -4.94 12.74 -2.29
CA LEU A 52 -5.33 11.60 -1.45
C LEU A 52 -5.33 11.95 0.03
N ALA A 53 -4.39 12.78 0.50
CA ALA A 53 -4.36 13.26 1.86
C ALA A 53 -5.60 14.11 2.17
N ASN A 54 -5.97 15.02 1.26
CA ASN A 54 -7.16 15.86 1.39
C ASN A 54 -8.46 15.05 1.35
N MET A 55 -8.55 14.04 0.48
CA MET A 55 -9.72 13.16 0.40
C MET A 55 -9.97 12.35 1.69
N VAL A 56 -8.89 12.01 2.40
CA VAL A 56 -8.98 11.19 3.63
C VAL A 56 -9.01 12.06 4.89
N ALA A 57 -8.63 13.33 4.77
CA ALA A 57 -8.68 14.27 5.88
C ALA A 57 -10.11 14.45 6.38
N THR A 58 -10.26 14.50 7.70
CA THR A 58 -11.51 14.86 8.38
C THR A 58 -11.23 16.03 9.33
N THR A 59 -12.28 16.64 9.90
CA THR A 59 -12.16 17.78 10.81
C THR A 59 -11.18 17.52 11.98
N SER A 60 -11.08 16.28 12.46
CA SER A 60 -10.23 15.88 13.57
C SER A 60 -8.94 15.16 13.16
N GLN A 61 -8.80 14.77 11.89
CA GLN A 61 -7.69 13.92 11.44
C GLN A 61 -7.03 14.51 10.18
N ARG A 62 -5.85 15.09 10.38
CA ARG A 62 -4.95 15.49 9.28
C ARG A 62 -3.96 14.37 8.99
N VAL A 63 -3.75 14.11 7.70
CA VAL A 63 -2.83 13.07 7.21
C VAL A 63 -1.77 13.76 6.36
N SER A 64 -0.50 13.49 6.65
CA SER A 64 0.59 14.02 5.82
C SER A 64 0.70 13.24 4.51
N GLU A 65 1.19 13.90 3.46
CA GLU A 65 1.47 13.23 2.19
C GLU A 65 2.47 12.09 2.35
N SER A 66 3.46 12.24 3.25
CA SER A 66 4.41 11.17 3.58
C SER A 66 3.72 9.93 4.13
N THR A 67 2.67 10.11 4.95
CA THR A 67 1.87 8.99 5.48
C THR A 67 1.12 8.28 4.34
N ILE A 68 0.58 9.03 3.38
CA ILE A 68 -0.05 8.45 2.19
C ILE A 68 0.95 7.65 1.36
N ARG A 69 2.13 8.22 1.06
CA ARG A 69 3.21 7.53 0.33
C ARG A 69 3.62 6.23 1.03
N ASN A 70 3.76 6.25 2.35
CA ASN A 70 4.08 5.05 3.13
C ASN A 70 3.02 3.96 2.99
N VAL A 71 1.73 4.31 3.00
CA VAL A 71 0.64 3.34 2.77
C VAL A 71 0.68 2.76 1.34
N LEU A 72 0.98 3.61 0.35
CA LEU A 72 1.12 3.16 -1.04
C LEU A 72 2.32 2.22 -1.22
N HIS A 73 3.47 2.55 -0.63
CA HIS A 73 4.65 1.69 -0.68
C HIS A 73 4.44 0.33 0.00
N LEU A 74 3.70 0.29 1.12
CA LEU A 74 3.30 -0.97 1.78
C LEU A 74 2.45 -1.88 0.87
N THR A 75 1.81 -1.30 -0.14
CA THR A 75 0.99 -2.02 -1.14
C THR A 75 1.66 -2.08 -2.51
N ASN A 76 2.96 -1.80 -2.58
CA ASN A 76 3.79 -1.80 -3.79
C ASN A 76 3.35 -0.79 -4.89
N TYR A 77 2.62 0.25 -4.52
CA TYR A 77 2.32 1.36 -5.42
C TYR A 77 3.37 2.45 -5.29
N TYR A 78 3.98 2.81 -6.41
CA TYR A 78 4.99 3.86 -6.48
C TYR A 78 4.70 4.83 -7.61
N GLY A 79 5.11 6.10 -7.44
CA GLY A 79 5.08 7.08 -8.52
C GLY A 79 5.96 6.65 -9.69
N ARG A 80 5.38 6.59 -10.89
CA ARG A 80 6.08 6.23 -12.14
C ARG A 80 5.54 7.07 -13.28
N THR A 81 6.38 7.31 -14.28
CA THR A 81 5.98 8.00 -15.51
C THR A 81 5.48 6.99 -16.53
N ALA A 82 4.27 7.20 -17.05
CA ALA A 82 3.73 6.39 -18.13
C ALA A 82 4.60 6.53 -19.40
N ARG A 83 4.85 5.42 -20.09
CA ARG A 83 5.59 5.43 -21.36
C ARG A 83 4.73 6.04 -22.46
N LYS A 84 5.29 6.95 -23.26
CA LYS A 84 4.64 7.46 -24.48
C LYS A 84 4.47 6.30 -25.47
N LYS A 85 3.24 6.09 -25.95
CA LYS A 85 2.92 5.09 -26.98
C LYS A 85 2.21 5.81 -28.13
N PRO A 86 2.47 5.42 -29.39
CA PRO A 86 1.73 5.95 -30.52
C PRO A 86 0.25 5.55 -30.40
N PHE A 87 -0.63 6.47 -30.81
CA PHE A 87 -2.05 6.16 -30.93
C PHE A 87 -2.27 5.22 -32.11
N ILE A 88 -2.90 4.07 -31.88
CA ILE A 88 -3.15 3.06 -32.91
C ILE A 88 -4.65 3.00 -33.13
N SER A 89 -5.10 3.13 -34.39
CA SER A 89 -6.51 2.99 -34.73
C SER A 89 -7.02 1.58 -34.42
N GLU A 90 -8.32 1.49 -34.15
CA GLU A 90 -8.99 0.22 -33.85
C GLU A 90 -8.75 -0.86 -34.91
N LYS A 91 -8.84 -0.48 -36.19
CA LYS A 91 -8.57 -1.36 -37.34
C LYS A 91 -7.15 -1.91 -37.30
N ASN A 92 -6.16 -1.06 -37.02
CA ASN A 92 -4.76 -1.46 -36.99
C ASN A 92 -4.44 -2.32 -35.77
N ARG A 93 -5.09 -2.05 -34.62
CA ARG A 93 -4.96 -2.86 -33.41
C ARG A 93 -5.44 -4.29 -33.65
N LYS A 94 -6.59 -4.47 -34.31
CA LYS A 94 -7.13 -5.79 -34.67
C LYS A 94 -6.20 -6.57 -35.61
N LYS A 95 -5.73 -5.94 -36.70
CA LYS A 95 -4.79 -6.55 -37.64
C LYS A 95 -3.48 -6.99 -36.96
N ARG A 96 -2.93 -6.14 -36.08
CA ARG A 96 -1.70 -6.47 -35.33
C ARG A 96 -1.92 -7.66 -34.40
N LEU A 97 -3.07 -7.76 -33.75
CA LEU A 97 -3.40 -8.89 -32.89
C LEU A 97 -3.58 -10.19 -33.69
N GLU A 98 -4.29 -10.15 -34.82
CA GLU A 98 -4.46 -11.29 -35.72
C GLU A 98 -3.13 -11.80 -36.26
N PHE A 99 -2.26 -10.89 -36.72
CA PHE A 99 -0.90 -11.21 -37.15
C PHE A 99 -0.10 -11.87 -36.02
N ALA A 100 -0.10 -11.26 -34.82
CA ALA A 100 0.63 -11.78 -33.67
C ALA A 100 0.14 -13.18 -33.25
N LYS A 101 -1.16 -13.46 -33.34
CA LYS A 101 -1.73 -14.79 -33.06
C LYS A 101 -1.39 -15.82 -34.14
N LYS A 102 -1.39 -15.41 -35.42
CA LYS A 102 -1.09 -16.30 -36.55
C LYS A 102 0.35 -16.78 -36.56
N TYR A 103 1.28 -15.93 -36.10
CA TYR A 103 2.72 -16.20 -36.13
C TYR A 103 3.36 -16.24 -34.73
N SER A 104 2.56 -16.28 -33.65
CA SER A 104 3.09 -16.70 -32.35
C SER A 104 3.37 -18.19 -32.48
N GLY A 105 4.66 -18.57 -32.49
CA GLY A 105 5.10 -19.97 -32.63
C GLY A 105 4.72 -20.83 -31.43
N VAL A 106 3.41 -21.03 -31.25
CA VAL A 106 2.79 -22.06 -30.43
C VAL A 106 2.27 -23.13 -31.38
#